data_AF-A0A377TEN6-F1
#
_entry.id   AF-A0A377TEN6-F1
#
_cell.length_a   1.000
_cell.length_b   1.000
_cell.length_c   1.000
_cell.angle_alpha   90.00
_cell.angle_beta   90.00
_cell.angle_gamma   90.00
#
_symmetry.space_group_name_H-M   'P 1'
#
loop_
_entity.id
_entity.type
_entity.pdbx_description
1 polymer ?
#
loop_
_entity_poly.entity_id
_entity_poly.type
_entity_poly.pdbx_seq_one_letter_code
_entity_poly.pdbx_strand_id
1 'polypeptide(L)'
;MTRSLSDAQLDWRVILTSPSSSAIEACVETGLGISLIDRARVKPTMRILENLPKVPTYEVYLLRSPSADASQAVSALEKLIAEQFRL
;
A
#
# COMPACT_ATOMS: atom_id res chain seq x y z
N MET A 1 5.92 -1.09 -8.55
CA MET A 1 5.12 -1.48 -9.73
C MET A 1 5.80 -1.12 -11.04
N THR A 2 5.92 0.17 -11.38
CA THR A 2 6.40 0.62 -12.70
C THR A 2 7.82 0.16 -13.03
N ARG A 3 8.72 0.13 -12.04
CA ARG A 3 10.05 -0.48 -12.18
C ARG A 3 9.95 -1.97 -12.53
N SER A 4 9.21 -2.76 -11.74
CA SER A 4 9.00 -4.19 -12.02
C SER A 4 8.39 -4.47 -13.40
N LEU A 5 7.50 -3.61 -13.89
CA LEU A 5 6.95 -3.71 -15.25
C LEU A 5 8.00 -3.40 -16.32
N SER A 6 8.82 -2.37 -16.09
CA SER A 6 9.90 -1.97 -17.00
C SER A 6 10.99 -3.04 -17.08
N ASP A 7 11.40 -3.60 -15.94
CA ASP A 7 12.40 -4.66 -15.85
C ASP A 7 11.92 -5.95 -16.54
N ALA A 8 10.61 -6.22 -16.49
CA ALA A 8 9.98 -7.34 -17.20
C ALA A 8 9.68 -7.05 -18.68
N GLN A 9 10.04 -5.86 -19.18
CA GLN A 9 9.79 -5.42 -20.55
C GLN A 9 8.31 -5.53 -20.99
N LEU A 10 7.39 -5.32 -20.06
CA LEU A 10 5.96 -5.26 -20.38
C LEU A 10 5.61 -3.84 -20.84
N ASP A 11 4.83 -3.72 -21.90
CA ASP A 11 4.30 -2.42 -22.31
C ASP A 11 3.28 -1.91 -21.29
N TRP A 12 3.47 -0.68 -20.82
CA TRP A 12 2.57 -0.04 -19.85
C TRP A 12 2.47 1.47 -20.08
N ARG A 13 1.39 2.07 -19.56
CA ARG A 13 1.18 3.52 -19.56
C ARG A 13 0.52 3.97 -18.27
N VAL A 14 0.78 5.21 -17.87
CA VAL A 14 0.11 5.83 -16.72
C VAL A 14 -1.26 6.36 -17.15
N ILE A 15 -2.31 5.91 -16.47
CA ILE A 15 -3.68 6.45 -16.63
C ILE A 15 -3.98 7.53 -15.60
N LEU A 16 -3.49 7.34 -14.37
CA LEU A 16 -3.68 8.26 -13.24
C LEU A 16 -2.43 8.26 -12.36
N THR A 17 -2.03 9.44 -11.89
CA THR A 17 -1.07 9.61 -10.79
C THR A 17 -1.75 10.45 -9.71
N SER A 18 -1.81 9.93 -8.48
CA SER A 18 -2.45 10.63 -7.36
C SER A 18 -1.79 10.22 -6.04
N PRO A 19 -1.59 11.16 -5.09
CA PRO A 19 -1.19 10.82 -3.73
C PRO A 19 -2.36 10.23 -2.91
N SER A 20 -3.60 10.33 -3.40
CA SER A 20 -4.77 9.79 -2.71
C SER A 20 -4.98 8.33 -3.09
N SER A 21 -4.88 7.44 -2.12
CA SER A 21 -5.15 6.02 -2.34
C SER A 21 -6.60 5.74 -2.69
N SER A 22 -7.56 6.57 -2.23
CA SER A 22 -8.97 6.42 -2.62
C SER A 22 -9.21 6.77 -4.09
N ALA A 23 -8.47 7.74 -4.64
CA ALA A 23 -8.53 8.06 -6.07
C ALA A 23 -7.97 6.91 -6.93
N ILE A 24 -6.88 6.29 -6.48
CA ILE A 24 -6.30 5.12 -7.15
C ILE A 24 -7.28 3.94 -7.09
N GLU A 25 -7.88 3.65 -5.93
CA GLU A 25 -8.87 2.58 -5.80
C GLU A 25 -10.08 2.79 -6.70
N ALA A 26 -10.64 4.01 -6.74
CA ALA A 26 -11.77 4.32 -7.62
C ALA A 26 -11.44 4.11 -9.11
N CYS A 27 -10.22 4.46 -9.54
CA CYS A 27 -9.73 4.19 -10.89
C CYS A 27 -9.66 2.67 -11.19
N VAL A 28 -9.31 1.85 -10.20
CA VAL A 28 -9.28 0.39 -10.35
C VAL A 28 -10.69 -0.20 -10.37
N GLU A 29 -11.59 0.23 -9.47
CA GLU A 29 -12.98 -0.25 -9.41
C GLU A 29 -13.78 0.04 -10.69
N THR A 30 -13.47 1.16 -11.35
CA THR A 30 -14.09 1.57 -12.62
C THR A 30 -13.48 0.87 -13.84
N GLY A 31 -12.44 0.06 -13.65
CA GLY A 31 -11.74 -0.64 -14.74
C GLY A 31 -10.87 0.25 -15.63
N LEU A 32 -10.59 1.50 -15.21
CA LEU A 32 -9.73 2.43 -15.97
C LEU A 32 -8.26 2.02 -15.93
N GLY A 33 -7.84 1.23 -14.94
CA GLY A 33 -6.47 0.74 -14.84
C GLY A 33 -6.29 -0.32 -13.77
N ILE A 34 -5.03 -0.77 -13.63
CA ILE A 34 -4.59 -1.69 -12.58
C ILE A 34 -3.58 -0.96 -11.69
N SER A 35 -3.53 -1.31 -10.40
CA SER A 35 -2.59 -0.74 -9.45
C SER A 35 -2.15 -1.79 -8.43
N LEU A 36 -1.07 -1.50 -7.71
CA LEU A 36 -0.81 -2.18 -6.44
C LEU A 36 -1.73 -1.61 -5.37
N ILE A 37 -2.43 -2.50 -4.69
CA ILE A 37 -3.31 -2.20 -3.57
C ILE A 37 -2.96 -3.22 -2.49
N ASP A 38 -2.86 -2.74 -1.25
CA ASP A 38 -2.66 -3.58 -0.07
C ASP A 38 -3.78 -4.63 0.03
N ARG A 39 -3.47 -5.85 0.47
CA ARG A 39 -4.40 -6.98 0.37
C ARG A 39 -5.65 -6.77 1.24
N ALA A 40 -5.56 -6.16 2.43
CA ALA A 40 -6.74 -5.81 3.23
C ALA A 40 -7.63 -4.74 2.58
N ARG A 41 -7.10 -4.00 1.60
CA ARG A 41 -7.81 -2.91 0.93
C ARG A 41 -8.44 -3.33 -0.40
N VAL A 42 -8.21 -4.57 -0.85
CA VAL A 42 -8.85 -5.10 -2.05
C VAL A 42 -10.35 -5.25 -1.79
N LYS A 43 -11.17 -4.53 -2.56
CA LYS A 43 -12.63 -4.57 -2.45
C LYS A 43 -13.20 -5.75 -3.23
N PRO A 44 -14.42 -6.23 -2.89
CA PRO A 44 -15.07 -7.33 -3.63
C PRO A 44 -15.29 -7.08 -5.12
N THR A 45 -15.37 -5.81 -5.52
CA THR A 45 -15.51 -5.34 -6.91
C THR A 45 -14.21 -5.45 -7.71
N MET A 46 -13.08 -5.67 -7.04
CA MET A 46 -11.76 -5.77 -7.64
C MET A 46 -11.34 -7.22 -7.83
N ARG A 47 -10.32 -7.43 -8.68
CA ARG A 47 -9.70 -8.73 -8.90
C ARG A 47 -8.19 -8.65 -8.72
N ILE A 48 -7.62 -9.63 -8.02
CA ILE A 48 -6.17 -9.82 -7.94
C ILE A 48 -5.68 -10.46 -9.23
N LEU A 49 -4.60 -9.90 -9.80
CA LEU A 49 -3.98 -10.39 -11.03
C LEU A 49 -2.69 -11.15 -10.70
N GLU A 50 -2.67 -12.45 -10.99
CA GLU A 50 -1.54 -13.34 -10.65
C GLU A 50 -0.41 -13.33 -11.71
N ASN A 51 -0.72 -12.92 -12.95
CA ASN A 51 0.21 -12.98 -14.09
C ASN A 51 1.02 -11.68 -14.28
N LEU A 52 1.35 -11.00 -13.19
CA LEU A 52 2.16 -9.77 -13.21
C LEU A 52 3.53 -10.00 -12.58
N PRO A 53 4.56 -9.23 -12.97
CA PRO A 53 5.88 -9.32 -12.36
C PRO A 53 5.81 -9.12 -10.85
N LYS A 54 6.60 -9.92 -10.12
CA LYS A 54 6.69 -9.79 -8.67
C LYS A 54 7.19 -8.39 -8.30
N VAL A 55 6.49 -7.76 -7.36
CA VAL A 55 6.88 -6.47 -6.81
C VAL A 55 7.71 -6.69 -5.54
N PRO A 56 8.76 -5.88 -5.30
CA PRO A 56 9.47 -5.89 -4.02
C PRO A 56 8.51 -5.74 -2.84
N THR A 57 8.79 -6.45 -1.76
CA THR A 57 8.09 -6.29 -0.49
C THR A 57 8.25 -4.84 0.00
N TYR A 58 7.20 -4.26 0.57
CA TYR A 58 7.29 -3.02 1.32
C TYR A 58 7.08 -3.32 2.80
N GLU A 59 7.68 -2.48 3.63
CA GLU A 59 7.63 -2.60 5.08
C GLU A 59 6.91 -1.37 5.65
N VAL A 60 6.13 -1.60 6.70
CA VAL A 60 5.48 -0.55 7.47
C VAL A 60 6.24 -0.39 8.77
N TYR A 61 6.69 0.84 9.03
CA TYR A 61 7.44 1.17 10.24
C TYR A 61 6.61 2.07 11.15
N LEU A 62 6.58 1.73 12.43
CA LEU A 62 6.09 2.62 13.47
C LEU A 62 7.23 3.51 13.93
N LEU A 63 7.11 4.81 13.67
CA LEU A 63 8.14 5.80 14.01
C LEU A 63 7.71 6.59 15.25
N ARG A 64 8.66 6.78 16.18
CA ARG A 64 8.49 7.63 17.36
C ARG A 64 9.49 8.78 17.33
N SER A 65 9.08 9.95 17.81
CA SER A 65 10.03 11.04 18.06
C SER A 65 10.92 10.66 19.25
N PRO A 66 12.25 10.89 19.17
CA PRO A 66 13.13 10.74 20.33
C PRO A 66 12.69 11.61 21.53
N SER A 67 12.03 12.74 21.28
CA SER A 67 11.54 13.62 22.34
C SER A 67 10.37 13.03 23.14
N ALA A 68 9.79 11.90 22.72
CA ALA A 68 8.63 11.28 23.34
C ALA A 68 8.98 10.16 24.34
N ASP A 69 10.28 9.91 24.58
CA ASP A 69 10.77 8.73 25.32
C ASP A 69 10.22 8.57 26.74
N ALA A 70 9.95 9.67 27.43
CA ALA A 70 9.41 9.64 28.79
C ALA A 70 7.87 9.53 28.86
N SER A 71 7.17 9.59 27.72
CA SER A 71 5.70 9.62 27.71
C SER A 71 5.10 8.22 27.83
N GLN A 72 4.51 7.92 28.98
CA GLN A 72 3.80 6.66 29.21
C GLN A 72 2.61 6.47 28.25
N ALA A 73 1.93 7.56 27.87
CA ALA A 73 0.81 7.50 26.92
C ALA A 73 1.28 7.09 25.52
N VAL A 74 2.45 7.57 25.08
CA VAL A 74 3.05 7.18 23.80
C VAL A 74 3.45 5.72 23.83
N SER A 75 4.09 5.25 24.90
CA SER A 75 4.46 3.83 25.06
C SER A 75 3.23 2.91 25.07
N ALA A 76 2.14 3.32 25.72
CA ALA A 76 0.89 2.56 25.72
C ALA A 76 0.27 2.48 24.32
N LEU A 77 0.26 3.58 23.57
CA LEU A 77 -0.24 3.63 22.20
C LEU A 77 0.64 2.80 21.25
N GLU A 78 1.97 2.88 21.37
CA GLU A 78 2.92 2.09 20.61
C GLU A 78 2.64 0.59 20.78
N LYS A 79 2.49 0.15 22.03
CA LYS A 79 2.14 -1.25 22.35
C LYS A 79 0.80 -1.65 21.74
N LEU A 80 -0.23 -0.82 21.87
CA LEU A 80 -1.55 -1.09 21.31
C LEU A 80 -1.50 -1.22 19.79
N ILE A 81 -0.79 -0.33 19.10
CA ILE A 81 -0.60 -0.40 17.65
C ILE A 81 0.12 -1.70 17.29
N ALA A 82 1.22 -2.04 17.97
CA ALA A 82 1.97 -3.27 17.70
C ALA A 82 1.12 -4.54 17.88
N GLU A 83 0.24 -4.58 18.87
CA GLU A 83 -0.64 -5.73 19.13
C GLU A 83 -1.79 -5.84 18.12
N GLN A 84 -2.36 -4.71 17.71
CA GLN A 84 -3.61 -4.65 16.94
C GLN A 84 -3.41 -4.41 15.44
N PHE A 85 -2.25 -3.94 15.00
CA PHE A 85 -2.01 -3.66 13.58
C PHE A 85 -2.12 -4.94 12.73
N ARG A 86 -2.94 -4.88 11.68
CA ARG A 86 -3.14 -5.94 10.69
C ARG A 86 -3.15 -5.30 9.31
N LEU A 87 -2.50 -5.97 8.36
CA LEU A 87 -2.54 -5.69 6.91
C LEU A 87 -3.54 -6.60 6.20
#